data_AF-A0A5C6PMH6-F1
#
_entry.id   AF-A0A5C6PMH6-F1
#
_cell.length_a   1.000
_cell.length_b   1.000
_cell.length_c   1.000
_cell.angle_alpha   90.00
_cell.angle_beta   90.00
_cell.angle_gamma   90.00
#
_symmetry.space_group_name_H-M   'P 1'
#
loop_
_entity.id
_entity.type
_entity.pdbx_description
1 polymer ?
#
loop_
_entity_poly.entity_id
_entity_poly.type
_entity_poly.pdbx_seq_one_letter_code
_entity_poly.pdbx_strand_id
1 'polypeptide(L)'
;MHMFYLHVLLMICPVCRLCPTASYGAYPICKGCSMCSRDNGCVNCQPKLFLFLRRERMRQYGECLHDCPAGYYGMRSPELNMCSRCRIENCESCFSKDFCTKCKSGFYLHKGRCFDRCPEGFAPLDETMECGEGCEVGQWSEWGACTKRNKTCGYKWGLETRTRHIVKKPPKDTIPCPTIAESRRCKMPTRHCSRGKNVLWSYVNI
;
A
#
# COMPACT_ATOMS: atom_id res chain seq x y z
N MET A 1 64.26 40.65 31.69
CA MET A 1 64.40 39.23 32.06
C MET A 1 63.16 38.84 32.86
N HIS A 2 62.45 37.79 32.41
CA HIS A 2 61.39 37.05 33.13
C HIS A 2 60.17 37.87 33.60
N MET A 3 59.01 37.86 32.93
CA MET A 3 58.11 36.70 32.86
C MET A 3 56.99 36.90 31.80
N PHE A 4 57.36 37.01 30.51
CA PHE A 4 56.42 37.03 29.38
C PHE A 4 56.08 35.61 28.86
N TYR A 5 55.89 34.63 29.75
CA TYR A 5 55.62 33.23 29.37
C TYR A 5 54.45 32.62 30.16
N LEU A 6 53.33 33.32 30.27
CA LEU A 6 52.11 32.73 30.85
C LEU A 6 50.80 33.24 30.24
N HIS A 7 50.72 33.36 28.91
CA HIS A 7 49.44 33.65 28.26
C HIS A 7 49.25 32.99 26.87
N VAL A 8 49.85 31.81 26.66
CA VAL A 8 49.57 31.01 25.45
C VAL A 8 49.13 29.60 25.86
N LEU A 9 47.97 29.51 26.50
CA LEU A 9 47.24 28.24 26.65
C LEU A 9 45.76 28.46 27.01
N LEU A 10 45.14 29.50 26.45
CA LEU A 10 43.70 29.78 26.58
C LEU A 10 42.95 29.61 25.25
N MET A 11 43.41 28.65 24.43
CA MET A 11 42.68 28.13 23.28
C MET A 11 42.49 26.61 23.43
N ILE A 12 42.15 26.17 24.64
CA ILE A 12 41.62 24.83 24.86
C ILE A 12 40.13 24.91 24.54
N CYS A 13 39.78 24.43 23.35
CA CYS A 13 38.55 23.75 22.97
C CYS A 13 37.22 24.35 23.48
N PRO A 14 36.25 24.69 22.61
CA PRO A 14 34.88 24.94 23.04
C PRO A 14 34.24 23.59 23.39
N VAL A 15 34.76 22.93 24.43
CA VAL A 15 34.09 21.78 25.02
C VAL A 15 32.79 22.33 25.56
N CYS A 16 31.72 21.92 24.90
CA CYS A 16 30.39 21.71 25.45
C CYS A 16 30.33 22.10 26.92
N ARG A 17 29.55 23.14 27.25
CA ARG A 17 29.02 23.31 28.61
C ARG A 17 28.18 22.07 28.92
N LEU A 18 28.86 20.99 29.27
CA LEU A 18 28.34 19.80 29.91
C LEU A 18 27.63 20.32 31.14
N CYS A 19 26.32 20.13 31.14
CA CYS A 19 25.44 20.48 32.23
C CYS A 19 26.09 19.98 33.54
N PRO A 20 26.37 20.87 34.50
CA PRO A 20 26.99 20.47 35.75
C PRO A 20 25.97 19.60 36.47
N THR A 21 26.36 18.35 36.71
CA THR A 21 25.68 17.35 37.53
C THR A 21 24.25 17.01 37.09
N ALA A 22 23.92 15.72 37.22
CA ALA A 22 22.54 15.24 37.23
C ALA A 22 21.82 15.87 38.44
N SER A 23 21.41 17.13 38.31
CA SER A 23 20.46 17.74 39.22
C SER A 23 19.12 17.09 38.92
N TYR A 24 18.57 16.38 39.90
CA TYR A 24 17.18 15.93 39.96
C TYR A 24 16.23 17.14 40.02
N GLY A 25 16.31 18.04 39.04
CA GLY A 25 15.23 18.93 38.66
C GLY A 25 14.42 18.18 37.62
N ALA A 26 13.34 17.53 38.04
CA ALA A 26 12.50 16.66 37.22
C ALA A 26 11.80 17.45 36.10
N TYR A 27 12.51 17.81 35.03
CA TYR A 27 11.89 18.14 33.76
C TYR A 27 11.49 16.82 33.09
N PRO A 28 10.19 16.50 32.99
CA PRO A 28 9.73 15.21 32.47
C PRO A 28 10.20 14.94 31.03
N ILE A 29 10.56 15.99 30.29
CA ILE A 29 10.98 15.98 28.88
C ILE A 29 12.37 15.36 28.68
N CYS A 30 13.26 15.37 29.69
CA CYS A 30 14.63 14.85 29.59
C CYS A 30 14.81 13.41 30.07
N LYS A 31 13.73 12.67 30.33
CA LYS A 31 13.83 11.28 30.80
C LYS A 31 14.45 10.38 29.72
N GLY A 32 15.47 9.59 30.08
CA GLY A 32 16.16 8.70 29.13
C GLY A 32 17.04 9.43 28.11
N CYS A 33 17.38 10.69 28.35
CA CYS A 33 18.18 11.51 27.47
C CYS A 33 19.67 11.50 27.88
N SER A 34 20.59 11.36 26.92
CA SER A 34 22.05 11.50 27.15
C SER A 34 22.51 12.95 27.02
N MET A 35 21.85 13.75 26.15
CA MET A 35 22.11 15.18 25.99
C MET A 35 20.80 15.97 25.89
N CYS A 36 20.49 16.78 26.90
CA CYS A 36 19.26 17.58 26.94
C CYS A 36 19.52 19.08 26.83
N SER A 37 18.63 19.79 26.15
CA SER A 37 18.59 21.25 26.02
C SER A 37 17.31 21.80 26.64
N ARG A 38 17.39 22.99 27.25
CA ARG A 38 16.24 23.64 27.90
C ARG A 38 15.10 23.96 26.94
N ASP A 39 15.44 24.36 25.71
CA ASP A 39 14.47 24.84 24.72
C ASP A 39 14.04 23.73 23.76
N ASN A 40 14.99 22.88 23.35
CA ASN A 40 14.77 21.83 22.36
C ASN A 40 14.43 20.46 22.97
N GLY A 41 14.40 20.34 24.30
CA GLY A 41 14.22 19.04 24.96
C GLY A 41 15.41 18.12 24.72
N CYS A 42 15.16 16.83 24.55
CA CYS A 42 16.23 15.88 24.33
C CYS A 42 16.83 16.00 22.93
N VAL A 43 18.16 16.09 22.85
CA VAL A 43 18.92 16.13 21.59
C VAL A 43 19.42 14.73 21.23
N ASN A 44 19.93 13.99 22.22
CA ASN A 44 20.40 12.63 22.01
C ASN A 44 19.85 11.69 23.08
N CYS A 45 19.29 10.56 22.67
CA CYS A 45 18.72 9.59 23.58
C CYS A 45 19.77 8.61 24.11
N GLN A 46 19.46 7.92 25.21
CA GLN A 46 20.22 6.75 25.61
C GLN A 46 20.14 5.64 24.55
N PRO A 47 21.16 4.78 24.44
CA PRO A 47 21.10 3.62 23.54
C PRO A 47 19.82 2.80 23.80
N LYS A 48 19.21 2.27 22.73
CA LYS A 48 17.93 1.53 22.69
C LYS A 48 16.64 2.37 22.69
N LEU A 49 16.67 3.65 23.04
CA LEU A 49 15.50 4.54 22.95
C LEU A 49 15.42 5.21 21.57
N PHE A 50 14.22 5.62 21.18
CA PHE A 50 13.94 6.36 19.95
C PHE A 50 13.72 7.84 20.26
N LEU A 51 14.40 8.71 19.52
CA LEU A 51 14.14 10.14 19.52
C LEU A 51 12.82 10.43 18.79
N PHE A 52 11.88 11.07 19.47
CA PHE A 52 10.61 11.54 18.90
C PHE A 52 10.55 13.06 18.96
N LEU A 53 10.31 13.68 17.81
CA LEU A 53 10.15 15.13 17.71
C LEU A 53 8.68 15.50 17.89
N ARG A 54 8.33 15.94 19.10
CA ARG A 54 6.98 16.38 19.45
C ARG A 54 6.80 17.86 19.10
N ARG A 55 5.70 18.18 18.43
CA ARG A 55 5.31 19.56 18.10
C ARG A 55 4.11 19.97 18.93
N GLU A 56 4.30 20.97 19.78
CA GLU A 56 3.23 21.60 20.55
C GLU A 56 3.21 23.08 20.21
N ARG A 57 2.16 23.51 19.51
CA ARG A 57 2.01 24.89 19.01
C ARG A 57 3.22 25.28 18.13
N MET A 58 3.97 26.29 18.56
CA MET A 58 5.17 26.82 17.89
C MET A 58 6.46 26.17 18.38
N ARG A 59 6.40 25.34 19.42
CA ARG A 59 7.58 24.68 19.99
C ARG A 59 7.71 23.27 19.41
N GLN A 60 8.93 22.89 19.08
CA GLN A 60 9.29 21.53 18.74
C GLN A 60 10.39 21.10 19.70
N TYR A 61 10.22 19.93 20.32
CA TYR A 61 11.18 19.41 21.27
C TYR A 61 11.30 17.89 21.13
N GLY A 62 12.47 17.36 21.47
CA GLY A 62 12.75 15.94 21.47
C GLY A 62 12.34 15.26 22.77
N GLU A 63 11.73 14.09 22.65
CA GLU A 63 11.46 13.15 23.74
C GLU A 63 12.09 11.80 23.39
N CYS A 64 12.49 11.02 24.40
CA CYS A 64 12.99 9.66 24.19
C CYS A 64 11.93 8.64 24.58
N LEU A 65 11.55 7.78 23.65
CA LEU A 65 10.50 6.78 23.83
C LEU A 65 11.05 5.37 23.64
N HIS A 66 10.44 4.40 24.32
CA HIS A 66 10.72 2.98 24.08
C HIS A 66 10.11 2.50 22.77
N ASP A 67 8.89 2.95 22.47
CA ASP A 67 8.15 2.65 21.25
C ASP A 67 7.60 3.94 20.63
N CYS A 68 7.56 3.98 19.30
CA CYS A 68 7.04 5.14 18.58
C CYS A 68 5.51 5.22 18.67
N PRO A 69 4.92 6.43 18.78
CA PRO A 69 3.49 6.60 18.87
C PRO A 69 2.77 6.24 17.55
N ALA A 70 1.44 6.10 17.61
CA ALA A 70 0.62 5.80 16.44
C ALA A 70 0.87 6.78 15.28
N GLY A 71 0.97 6.24 14.05
CA GLY A 71 1.35 7.02 12.87
C GLY A 71 2.86 7.27 12.70
N TYR A 72 3.71 6.71 13.57
CA TYR A 72 5.17 6.74 13.46
C TYR A 72 5.75 5.32 13.50
N TYR A 73 6.89 5.14 12.85
CA TYR A 73 7.67 3.90 12.88
C TYR A 73 9.09 4.17 13.36
N GLY A 74 9.67 3.19 14.08
CA GLY A 74 11.02 3.29 14.61
C GLY A 74 12.07 3.01 13.54
N MET A 75 12.92 4.00 13.25
CA MET A 75 14.09 3.86 12.39
C MET A 75 15.33 3.68 13.25
N ARG A 76 16.11 2.62 13.00
CA ARG A 76 17.40 2.39 13.66
C ARG A 76 18.52 2.77 12.71
N SER A 77 19.31 3.78 13.07
CA SER A 77 20.50 4.23 12.34
C SER A 77 21.74 4.00 13.22
N PRO A 78 22.94 3.81 12.64
CA PRO A 78 24.18 3.73 13.42
C PRO A 78 24.41 4.95 14.33
N GLU A 79 23.86 6.11 13.97
CA GLU A 79 24.03 7.37 14.70
C GLU A 79 23.01 7.52 15.84
N LEU A 80 21.73 7.34 15.54
CA LEU A 80 20.63 7.45 16.51
C LEU A 80 19.39 6.70 16.04
N ASN A 81 18.57 6.22 16.99
CA ASN A 81 17.26 5.68 16.66
C ASN A 81 16.23 6.81 16.72
N MET A 82 15.34 6.92 15.71
CA MET A 82 14.37 8.00 15.62
C MET A 82 13.00 7.48 15.20
N CYS A 83 11.94 8.10 15.73
CA CYS A 83 10.58 7.89 15.27
C CYS A 83 10.30 8.74 14.02
N SER A 84 10.08 8.08 12.89
CA SER A 84 9.75 8.73 11.63
C SER A 84 8.26 8.60 11.34
N ARG A 85 7.64 9.65 10.78
CA ARG A 85 6.20 9.64 10.48
C ARG A 85 5.90 8.69 9.32
N CYS A 86 4.81 7.93 9.45
CA CYS A 86 4.26 7.14 8.37
C CYS A 86 3.75 8.02 7.23
N ARG A 87 4.21 7.79 6.00
CA ARG A 87 3.80 8.56 4.80
C ARG A 87 2.98 7.74 3.80
N ILE A 88 2.67 6.48 4.14
CA ILE A 88 1.90 5.58 3.29
C ILE A 88 0.43 6.01 3.35
N GLU A 89 -0.19 6.19 2.19
CA GLU A 89 -1.60 6.55 2.09
C GLU A 89 -2.49 5.46 2.69
N ASN A 90 -3.54 5.89 3.40
CA ASN A 90 -4.51 5.01 4.04
C ASN A 90 -3.92 3.97 5.02
N CYS A 91 -2.72 4.21 5.52
CA CYS A 91 -2.05 3.38 6.52
C CYS A 91 -2.32 3.89 7.95
N GLU A 92 -2.63 2.97 8.87
CA GLU A 92 -2.78 3.25 10.31
C GLU A 92 -1.45 3.05 11.03
N SER A 93 -0.77 1.92 10.77
CA SER A 93 0.56 1.63 11.31
C SER A 93 1.47 1.07 10.22
N CYS A 94 2.72 1.54 10.18
CA CYS A 94 3.74 1.04 9.26
C CYS A 94 4.97 0.57 10.01
N PHE A 95 5.64 -0.41 9.40
CA PHE A 95 6.91 -0.95 9.87
C PHE A 95 8.09 -0.12 9.35
N SER A 96 8.00 0.33 8.10
CA SER A 96 9.04 1.13 7.45
C SER A 96 8.42 2.26 6.62
N LYS A 97 9.28 3.02 5.94
CA LYS A 97 8.85 4.10 5.03
C LYS A 97 7.87 3.61 3.95
N ASP A 98 8.07 2.38 3.47
CA ASP A 98 7.38 1.83 2.30
C ASP A 98 6.55 0.58 2.62
N PHE A 99 6.49 0.17 3.90
CA PHE A 99 5.79 -1.03 4.33
C PHE A 99 4.79 -0.74 5.45
N CYS A 100 3.51 -0.79 5.11
CA CYS A 100 2.38 -0.70 6.03
C CYS A 100 2.11 -2.08 6.65
N THR A 101 1.78 -2.11 7.94
CA THR A 101 1.39 -3.32 8.68
C THR A 101 -0.10 -3.36 8.97
N LYS A 102 -0.75 -2.19 9.05
CA LYS A 102 -2.20 -2.10 9.27
C LYS A 102 -2.78 -0.95 8.47
N CYS A 103 -3.74 -1.25 7.61
CA CYS A 103 -4.49 -0.25 6.86
C CYS A 103 -5.62 0.35 7.70
N LYS A 104 -6.05 1.56 7.33
CA LYS A 104 -7.26 2.16 7.88
C LYS A 104 -8.50 1.32 7.49
N SER A 105 -9.56 1.44 8.28
CA SER A 105 -10.84 0.78 8.02
C SER A 105 -11.34 1.04 6.59
N GLY A 106 -11.74 -0.02 5.88
CA GLY A 106 -12.22 0.04 4.50
C GLY A 106 -11.14 -0.08 3.42
N PHE A 107 -9.88 -0.33 3.81
CA PHE A 107 -8.78 -0.60 2.89
C PHE A 107 -8.17 -1.97 3.15
N TYR A 108 -7.76 -2.64 2.08
CA TYR A 108 -7.11 -3.94 2.10
C TYR A 108 -5.59 -3.78 1.99
N LEU A 109 -4.85 -4.50 2.83
CA LEU A 109 -3.40 -4.54 2.80
C LEU A 109 -2.91 -5.50 1.69
N HIS A 110 -2.05 -5.00 0.81
CA HIS A 110 -1.38 -5.79 -0.22
C HIS A 110 0.07 -5.35 -0.36
N LYS A 111 1.02 -6.28 -0.13
CA LYS A 111 2.47 -6.05 -0.26
C LYS A 111 2.95 -4.77 0.44
N GLY A 112 2.44 -4.51 1.65
CA GLY A 112 2.82 -3.34 2.44
C GLY A 112 2.16 -2.01 2.02
N ARG A 113 1.15 -2.02 1.15
CA ARG A 113 0.37 -0.83 0.78
C ARG A 113 -1.13 -1.09 0.94
N CYS A 114 -1.90 -0.01 1.06
CA CYS A 114 -3.33 -0.07 1.31
C CYS A 114 -4.12 0.32 0.06
N PHE A 115 -5.10 -0.50 -0.30
CA PHE A 115 -5.94 -0.31 -1.49
C PHE A 115 -7.42 -0.39 -1.12
N ASP A 116 -8.28 0.37 -1.79
CA ASP A 116 -9.73 0.31 -1.64
C ASP A 116 -10.31 -0.99 -2.25
N ARG A 117 -9.67 -1.49 -3.31
CA ARG A 117 -9.97 -2.79 -3.95
C ARG A 117 -8.68 -3.56 -4.21
N CYS A 118 -8.75 -4.89 -4.09
CA CYS A 118 -7.58 -5.72 -4.37
C CYS A 118 -7.18 -5.68 -5.85
N PRO A 119 -5.85 -5.70 -6.14
CA PRO A 119 -5.34 -5.72 -7.50
C PRO A 119 -5.69 -7.04 -8.22
N GLU A 120 -5.53 -7.06 -9.55
CA GLU A 120 -5.83 -8.24 -10.37
C GLU A 120 -5.08 -9.49 -9.88
N GLY A 121 -5.79 -10.61 -9.82
CA GLY A 121 -5.27 -11.89 -9.31
C GLY A 121 -5.38 -12.07 -7.79
N PHE A 122 -5.83 -11.04 -7.06
CA PHE A 122 -6.03 -11.10 -5.61
C PHE A 122 -7.50 -10.86 -5.26
N ALA A 123 -7.93 -11.45 -4.14
CA ALA A 123 -9.28 -11.31 -3.63
C ALA A 123 -9.25 -10.66 -2.22
N PRO A 124 -10.25 -9.83 -1.89
CA PRO A 124 -10.37 -9.27 -0.56
C PRO A 124 -10.68 -10.36 0.48
N LEU A 125 -9.96 -10.34 1.59
CA LEU A 125 -10.20 -11.19 2.76
C LEU A 125 -10.74 -10.33 3.90
N ASP A 126 -12.06 -10.34 4.10
CA ASP A 126 -12.72 -9.48 5.10
C ASP A 126 -12.32 -9.81 6.54
N GLU A 127 -11.97 -11.07 6.82
CA GLU A 127 -11.52 -11.52 8.16
C GLU A 127 -10.19 -10.87 8.58
N THR A 128 -9.28 -10.65 7.62
CA THR A 128 -7.92 -10.14 7.88
C THR A 128 -7.68 -8.74 7.33
N MET A 129 -8.62 -8.18 6.54
CA MET A 129 -8.46 -6.92 5.80
C MET A 129 -7.22 -6.91 4.90
N GLU A 130 -6.96 -8.04 4.25
CA GLU A 130 -5.81 -8.26 3.38
C GLU A 130 -6.23 -8.73 1.98
N CYS A 131 -5.37 -8.50 1.00
CA CYS A 131 -5.54 -9.09 -0.33
C CYS A 131 -4.83 -10.43 -0.39
N GLY A 132 -5.62 -11.50 -0.28
CA GLY A 132 -5.14 -12.88 -0.39
C GLY A 132 -4.91 -13.30 -1.84
N GLU A 133 -4.00 -14.25 -2.04
CA GLU A 133 -3.84 -14.91 -3.35
C GLU A 133 -5.20 -15.49 -3.77
N GLY A 134 -5.74 -14.95 -4.86
CA GLY A 134 -6.97 -15.46 -5.46
C GLY A 134 -6.73 -16.77 -6.20
N CYS A 135 -7.73 -17.24 -6.92
CA CYS A 135 -7.55 -18.42 -7.77
C CYS A 135 -6.53 -18.13 -8.87
N GLU A 136 -5.51 -18.98 -8.98
CA GLU A 136 -4.59 -18.94 -10.12
C GLU A 136 -5.35 -19.47 -11.34
N VAL A 137 -5.40 -18.68 -12.41
CA VAL A 137 -6.08 -19.05 -13.65
C VAL A 137 -5.06 -19.21 -14.76
N GLY A 138 -5.29 -20.20 -15.61
CA GLY A 138 -4.42 -20.51 -16.74
C GLY A 138 -4.55 -19.50 -17.87
N GLN A 139 -3.76 -19.72 -18.91
CA GLN A 139 -3.87 -18.94 -20.14
C GLN A 139 -5.25 -19.10 -20.77
N TRP A 140 -5.71 -18.02 -21.41
CA TRP A 140 -6.91 -18.06 -22.24
C TRP A 140 -6.71 -19.01 -23.41
N SER A 141 -7.76 -19.77 -23.76
CA SER A 141 -7.83 -20.44 -25.04
C SER A 141 -7.81 -19.42 -26.18
N GLU A 142 -7.52 -19.92 -27.38
CA GLU A 142 -7.87 -19.21 -28.60
C GLU A 142 -9.38 -18.90 -28.65
N TRP A 143 -9.73 -17.84 -29.38
CA TRP A 143 -11.13 -17.48 -29.58
C TRP A 143 -11.85 -18.58 -30.35
N GLY A 144 -12.98 -19.04 -29.81
CA GLY A 144 -13.85 -19.99 -30.50
C GLY A 144 -14.44 -19.39 -31.78
N ALA A 145 -15.04 -20.24 -32.61
CA ALA A 145 -15.66 -19.79 -33.85
C ALA A 145 -16.72 -18.71 -33.62
N CYS A 146 -16.77 -17.72 -34.51
CA CYS A 146 -17.78 -16.67 -34.46
C CYS A 146 -19.17 -17.25 -34.76
N THR A 147 -20.04 -17.29 -33.76
CA THR A 147 -21.38 -17.88 -33.88
C THR A 147 -22.46 -16.83 -34.12
N LYS A 148 -23.47 -17.19 -34.92
CA LYS A 148 -24.72 -16.43 -35.04
C LYS A 148 -25.73 -17.00 -34.05
N ARG A 149 -26.43 -16.16 -33.29
CA ARG A 149 -27.53 -16.56 -32.38
C ARG A 149 -28.74 -17.09 -33.17
N ASN A 150 -28.63 -18.27 -33.78
CA ASN A 150 -29.63 -18.97 -34.59
C ASN A 150 -30.20 -18.20 -35.80
N LYS A 151 -29.66 -17.03 -36.15
CA LYS A 151 -30.06 -16.28 -37.36
C LYS A 151 -29.46 -16.91 -38.61
N THR A 152 -30.28 -17.26 -39.59
CA THR A 152 -29.84 -17.85 -40.88
C THR A 152 -29.50 -16.82 -41.94
N CYS A 153 -30.00 -15.59 -41.81
CA CYS A 153 -29.75 -14.42 -42.65
C CYS A 153 -29.89 -13.12 -41.84
N GLY A 154 -29.53 -11.97 -42.43
CA GLY A 154 -29.63 -10.64 -41.82
C GLY A 154 -28.62 -10.35 -40.72
N TYR A 155 -27.56 -11.15 -40.57
CA TYR A 155 -26.53 -10.96 -39.54
C TYR A 155 -25.28 -10.28 -40.13
N LYS A 156 -24.72 -9.32 -39.38
CA LYS A 156 -23.42 -8.66 -39.66
C LYS A 156 -22.38 -8.93 -38.57
N TRP A 157 -22.85 -9.37 -37.40
CA TRP A 157 -22.05 -9.59 -36.20
C TRP A 157 -22.44 -10.94 -35.60
N GLY A 158 -21.44 -11.63 -35.06
CA GLY A 158 -21.60 -12.83 -34.24
C GLY A 158 -21.00 -12.62 -32.85
N LEU A 159 -20.98 -13.70 -32.08
CA LEU A 159 -20.32 -13.77 -30.79
C LEU A 159 -19.28 -14.90 -30.82
N GLU A 160 -18.06 -14.57 -30.44
CA GLU A 160 -17.01 -15.56 -30.17
C GLU A 160 -16.74 -15.57 -28.67
N THR A 161 -16.43 -16.75 -28.16
CA THR A 161 -16.19 -17.00 -26.73
C THR A 161 -14.86 -17.71 -26.58
N ARG A 162 -14.09 -17.31 -25.57
CA ARG A 162 -12.89 -18.02 -25.14
C ARG A 162 -13.03 -18.42 -23.68
N THR A 163 -12.32 -19.45 -23.28
CA THR A 163 -12.35 -19.98 -21.91
C THR A 163 -10.94 -20.19 -21.38
N ARG A 164 -10.78 -20.11 -20.06
CA ARG A 164 -9.58 -20.52 -19.32
C ARG A 164 -9.99 -21.43 -18.19
N HIS A 165 -9.05 -22.15 -17.58
CA HIS A 165 -9.32 -22.98 -16.41
C HIS A 165 -8.67 -22.39 -15.16
N ILE A 166 -9.19 -22.78 -13.99
CA ILE A 166 -8.55 -22.50 -12.70
C ILE A 166 -7.43 -23.53 -12.53
N VAL A 167 -6.19 -23.04 -12.43
CA VAL A 167 -4.98 -23.84 -12.22
C VAL A 167 -4.83 -24.17 -10.73
N LYS A 168 -5.06 -23.19 -9.85
CA LYS A 168 -4.97 -23.37 -8.41
C LYS A 168 -6.19 -22.75 -7.73
N LYS A 169 -6.86 -23.54 -6.90
CA LYS A 169 -7.96 -23.07 -6.06
C LYS A 169 -7.40 -22.38 -4.80
N PRO A 170 -8.11 -21.38 -4.28
CA PRO A 170 -7.71 -20.69 -3.07
C PRO A 170 -7.83 -21.64 -1.88
N PRO A 171 -7.07 -21.39 -0.79
CA PRO A 171 -7.08 -22.27 0.39
C PRO A 171 -8.42 -22.29 1.14
N LYS A 172 -9.24 -21.26 0.96
CA LYS A 172 -10.57 -21.12 1.56
C LYS A 172 -11.63 -21.06 0.47
N ASP A 173 -12.69 -21.84 0.64
CA ASP A 173 -13.84 -21.90 -0.29
C ASP A 173 -14.69 -20.61 -0.32
N THR A 174 -14.40 -19.64 0.57
CA THR A 174 -15.06 -18.33 0.60
C THR A 174 -14.54 -17.34 -0.46
N ILE A 175 -13.49 -17.70 -1.21
CA ILE A 175 -12.86 -16.81 -2.19
C ILE A 175 -13.39 -17.13 -3.61
N PRO A 176 -14.25 -16.29 -4.20
CA PRO A 176 -14.75 -16.52 -5.55
C PRO A 176 -13.66 -16.28 -6.60
N CYS A 177 -13.54 -17.21 -7.55
CA CYS A 177 -12.58 -17.09 -8.64
C CYS A 177 -12.99 -16.05 -9.68
N PRO A 178 -12.02 -15.42 -10.36
CA PRO A 178 -12.32 -14.55 -11.50
C PRO A 178 -13.00 -15.34 -12.63
N THR A 179 -13.65 -14.63 -13.56
CA THR A 179 -14.38 -15.26 -14.66
C THR A 179 -13.46 -16.11 -15.54
N ILE A 180 -13.96 -17.30 -15.87
CA ILE A 180 -13.26 -18.31 -16.70
C ILE A 180 -13.76 -18.35 -18.14
N ALA A 181 -14.75 -17.53 -18.48
CA ALA A 181 -15.31 -17.40 -19.82
C ALA A 181 -15.44 -15.92 -20.18
N GLU A 182 -15.06 -15.58 -21.41
CA GLU A 182 -15.17 -14.23 -21.95
C GLU A 182 -15.75 -14.30 -23.36
N SER A 183 -16.68 -13.40 -23.68
CA SER A 183 -17.31 -13.33 -24.99
C SER A 183 -17.17 -11.95 -25.62
N ARG A 184 -16.84 -11.88 -26.91
CA ARG A 184 -16.75 -10.63 -27.66
C ARG A 184 -17.47 -10.69 -29.00
N ARG A 185 -17.80 -9.52 -29.55
CA ARG A 185 -18.41 -9.40 -30.88
C ARG A 185 -17.36 -9.61 -31.97
N CYS A 186 -17.72 -10.39 -32.98
CA CYS A 186 -16.90 -10.67 -34.15
C CYS A 186 -17.66 -10.29 -35.43
N LYS A 187 -16.94 -9.77 -36.43
CA LYS A 187 -17.52 -9.44 -37.74
C LYS A 187 -17.79 -10.74 -38.50
N MET A 188 -18.95 -10.82 -39.13
CA MET A 188 -19.33 -11.98 -39.94
C MET A 188 -19.64 -11.57 -41.37
N PRO A 189 -19.46 -12.49 -42.34
CA PRO A 189 -19.93 -12.27 -43.70
C PRO A 189 -21.44 -12.01 -43.69
N THR A 190 -21.84 -10.83 -44.17
CA THR A 190 -23.24 -10.44 -44.24
C THR A 190 -23.98 -11.36 -45.18
N ARG A 191 -24.97 -12.08 -44.65
CA ARG A 191 -25.86 -12.90 -45.46
C ARG A 191 -27.20 -12.18 -45.56
N HIS A 192 -27.51 -11.62 -46.72
CA HIS A 192 -28.80 -10.94 -46.92
C HIS A 192 -29.93 -11.98 -46.89
N CYS A 193 -31.05 -11.62 -46.26
CA CYS A 193 -32.26 -12.43 -46.36
C CYS A 193 -32.82 -12.29 -47.77
N SER A 194 -32.95 -13.39 -48.49
CA SER A 194 -33.74 -13.42 -49.71
C SER A 194 -35.17 -13.06 -49.33
N ARG A 195 -35.65 -11.87 -49.74
CA ARG A 195 -37.09 -11.61 -49.76
C ARG A 195 -37.70 -12.73 -50.60
N GLY A 196 -38.56 -13.54 -50.00
CA GLY A 196 -39.21 -14.66 -50.68
C GLY A 196 -39.85 -14.15 -51.98
N LYS A 197 -39.41 -14.69 -53.12
CA LYS A 197 -40.25 -14.70 -54.31
C LYS A 197 -41.18 -15.91 -54.19
N ASN A 198 -42.45 -15.65 -54.49
CA ASN A 198 -43.57 -16.57 -54.72
C ASN A 198 -44.46 -16.87 -53.52
N VAL A 199 -45.34 -15.92 -53.20
CA VAL A 199 -46.71 -16.27 -52.80
C VAL A 199 -47.45 -16.59 -54.10
N LEU A 200 -47.42 -17.85 -54.52
CA LEU A 200 -48.40 -18.38 -55.47
C LEU A 200 -49.72 -18.46 -54.70
N TRP A 201 -50.58 -17.45 -54.88
CA TRP A 201 -52.00 -17.58 -54.56
C TRP A 201 -52.59 -18.59 -55.53
N SER A 202 -52.61 -19.85 -55.11
CA SER A 202 -53.50 -20.85 -55.70
C SER A 202 -54.93 -20.38 -55.43
N TYR A 203 -55.59 -19.88 -56.48
CA TYR A 203 -57.04 -19.74 -56.51
C TYR A 203 -57.65 -21.13 -56.25
N VAL A 204 -58.36 -21.26 -55.14
CA VAL A 204 -59.30 -22.36 -54.90
C VAL A 204 -60.55 -22.04 -55.72
N ASN A 205 -60.81 -22.83 -56.75
CA ASN A 205 -62.10 -22.84 -57.45
C ASN A 205 -63.15 -23.48 -56.53
N ILE A 206 -64.19 -22.72 -56.21
CA ILE A 206 -65.55 -23.20 -55.92
C ILE A 206 -66.48 -22.42 -56.86
#